data_AF-A0A965XU61-F1
#
_entry.id   AF-A0A965XU61-F1
#
_cell.length_a   1.000
_cell.length_b   1.000
_cell.length_c   1.000
_cell.angle_alpha   90.00
_cell.angle_beta   90.00
_cell.angle_gamma   90.00
#
_symmetry.space_group_name_H-M   'P 1'
#
loop_
_entity.id
_entity.type
_entity.pdbx_description
1 polymer ?
#
loop_
_entity_poly.entity_id
_entity_poly.type
_entity_poly.pdbx_seq_one_letter_code
_entity_poly.pdbx_strand_id
1 'polypeptide(L)'
;MRPSGRGRPGLVNATSAAVRGLDVDDIRTDLPERFHHRILTLDSHTGGEATRLIVRGLGRIPGQTMEDKRRYFMGNFDHIRLQLTREPRGDRDLLAALLTEATSDKGDFGLVFMDARRYPYLCGHATIGAVTTLIETGNIPAEGPERVVIVDTPSGPVKTTAHIHEDRVTSVATTAVPS
;
A
#
# COMPACT_ATOMS: atom_id res chain seq x y z
N MET A 1 3.73 5.10 29.78
CA MET A 1 4.95 4.34 30.13
C MET A 1 5.76 4.13 28.86
N ARG A 2 6.98 4.70 28.78
CA ARG A 2 7.91 4.44 27.67
C ARG A 2 8.59 3.09 27.92
N PRO A 3 8.73 2.18 26.94
CA PRO A 3 9.56 1.01 27.13
C PRO A 3 11.03 1.44 27.18
N SER A 4 11.70 0.89 28.18
CA SER A 4 13.12 1.00 28.47
C SER A 4 13.98 0.48 27.31
N GLY A 5 15.15 1.08 27.16
CA GLY A 5 16.03 0.95 26.01
C GLY A 5 16.46 -0.48 25.67
N ARG A 6 16.35 -0.80 24.38
CA ARG A 6 17.26 -1.76 23.74
C ARG A 6 18.37 -0.95 23.10
N GLY A 7 19.59 -1.15 23.58
CA GLY A 7 20.79 -0.53 23.03
C GLY A 7 20.91 -0.85 21.54
N ARG A 8 21.20 0.17 20.72
CA ARG A 8 21.59 -0.03 19.33
C ARG A 8 22.87 -0.88 19.34
N PRO A 9 22.94 -2.00 18.57
CA PRO A 9 24.21 -2.67 18.33
C PRO A 9 25.21 -1.64 17.79
N GLY A 10 26.41 -1.64 18.35
CA GLY A 10 27.41 -0.59 18.16
C GLY A 10 27.64 -0.26 16.69
N LEU A 11 27.43 1.01 16.34
CA LEU A 11 28.11 1.62 15.20
C LEU A 11 29.60 1.60 15.54
N VAL A 12 30.29 0.55 15.09
CA VAL A 12 31.75 0.51 15.12
C VAL A 12 32.24 1.76 14.40
N ASN A 13 33.14 2.51 15.02
CA ASN A 13 33.76 3.70 14.47
C ASN A 13 34.32 3.39 13.07
N ALA A 14 33.59 3.78 12.03
CA ALA A 14 34.07 3.72 10.66
C ALA A 14 35.01 4.91 10.46
N THR A 15 36.28 4.74 10.84
CA THR A 15 37.36 5.38 10.11
C THR A 15 37.12 5.13 8.62
N SER A 16 37.10 6.18 7.83
CA SER A 16 36.85 6.19 6.38
C SER A 16 37.72 5.18 5.64
N ALA A 17 37.26 3.93 5.58
CA ALA A 17 37.71 2.96 4.59
C ALA A 17 36.95 3.29 3.31
N ALA A 18 37.67 3.55 2.22
CA ALA A 18 37.05 3.69 0.91
C ALA A 18 36.16 2.47 0.64
N VAL A 19 34.90 2.70 0.24
CA VAL A 19 33.99 1.62 -0.17
C VAL A 19 34.56 1.02 -1.46
N ARG A 20 35.38 -0.03 -1.34
CA ARG A 20 35.89 -0.84 -2.44
C ARG A 20 35.34 -2.26 -2.26
N GLY A 21 34.76 -2.82 -3.33
CA GLY A 21 34.28 -4.21 -3.34
C GLY A 21 32.95 -4.44 -2.63
N LEU A 22 31.96 -3.55 -2.81
CA LEU A 22 30.58 -3.86 -2.41
C LEU A 22 30.09 -5.06 -3.24
N ASP A 23 29.78 -6.16 -2.57
CA ASP A 23 29.04 -7.27 -3.16
C ASP A 23 27.54 -6.92 -3.15
N VAL A 24 26.95 -6.78 -4.33
CA VAL A 24 25.54 -6.41 -4.49
C VAL A 24 24.59 -7.56 -4.18
N ASP A 25 25.10 -8.80 -4.23
CA ASP A 25 24.32 -9.99 -3.89
C ASP A 25 24.27 -10.20 -2.36
N ASP A 26 25.16 -9.54 -1.61
CA ASP A 26 25.18 -9.50 -0.14
C ASP A 26 24.60 -8.18 0.42
N ILE A 27 23.67 -7.56 -0.31
CA ILE A 27 22.87 -6.48 0.28
C ILE A 27 22.04 -7.06 1.42
N ARG A 28 22.36 -6.61 2.63
CA ARG A 28 21.69 -7.00 3.87
C ARG A 28 20.17 -7.01 3.72
N THR A 29 19.57 -8.14 4.05
CA THR A 29 18.12 -8.34 4.04
C THR A 29 17.47 -8.03 5.39
N ASP A 30 18.27 -7.79 6.45
CA ASP A 30 17.84 -7.46 7.81
C ASP A 30 17.47 -5.96 8.00
N LEU A 31 17.16 -5.27 6.91
CA LEU A 31 16.72 -3.87 6.93
C LEU A 31 15.47 -3.65 7.81
N PRO A 32 14.46 -4.55 7.83
CA PRO A 32 13.30 -4.43 8.71
C PRO A 32 13.67 -4.39 10.20
N GLU A 33 14.72 -5.09 10.64
CA GLU A 33 15.17 -5.13 12.02
C GLU A 33 15.92 -3.83 12.38
N ARG A 34 16.56 -3.20 11.41
CA ARG A 34 17.36 -1.99 11.59
C ARG A 34 16.54 -0.69 11.52
N PHE A 35 15.48 -0.69 10.71
CA PHE A 35 14.60 0.47 10.52
C PHE A 35 13.23 0.22 11.17
N HIS A 36 13.12 0.60 12.44
CA HIS A 36 11.91 0.39 13.24
C HIS A 36 10.73 1.30 12.82
N HIS A 37 11.00 2.47 12.25
CA HIS A 37 9.98 3.38 11.71
C HIS A 37 9.95 3.24 10.19
N ARG A 38 9.29 2.19 9.71
CA ARG A 38 9.19 1.86 8.28
C ARG A 38 7.75 1.76 7.83
N ILE A 39 7.54 2.09 6.57
CA ILE A 39 6.31 1.86 5.84
C ILE A 39 6.63 0.83 4.77
N LEU A 40 5.88 -0.25 4.72
CA LEU A 40 5.98 -1.25 3.67
C LEU A 40 4.97 -0.93 2.59
N THR A 41 5.43 -0.86 1.34
CA THR A 41 4.58 -0.64 0.18
C THR A 41 4.76 -1.73 -0.87
N LEU A 42 3.72 -1.96 -1.66
CA LEU A 42 3.76 -2.73 -2.90
C LEU A 42 3.54 -1.74 -4.05
N ASP A 43 4.49 -1.70 -4.98
CA ASP A 43 4.38 -0.85 -6.17
C ASP A 43 3.91 -1.71 -7.36
N SER A 44 2.92 -1.21 -8.09
CA SER A 44 2.35 -1.85 -9.28
C SER A 44 1.97 -0.80 -10.32
N HIS A 45 1.57 -1.22 -11.52
CA HIS A 45 0.91 -0.33 -12.47
C HIS A 45 -0.33 -0.97 -13.08
N THR A 46 -1.27 -0.15 -13.54
CA THR A 46 -2.46 -0.61 -14.27
C THR A 46 -2.65 0.29 -15.47
N GLY A 47 -2.55 -0.26 -16.68
CA GLY A 47 -2.60 0.52 -17.92
C GLY A 47 -1.46 1.55 -18.07
N GLY A 48 -0.37 1.37 -17.31
CA GLY A 48 0.76 2.30 -17.27
C GLY A 48 0.71 3.32 -16.11
N GLU A 49 -0.44 3.44 -15.44
CA GLU A 49 -0.59 4.30 -14.27
C GLU A 49 -0.03 3.62 -13.01
N ALA A 50 0.92 4.27 -12.34
CA ALA A 50 1.62 3.73 -11.19
C ALA A 50 0.77 3.81 -9.90
N THR A 51 0.80 2.75 -9.10
CA THR A 51 0.18 2.69 -7.78
C THR A 51 1.18 2.22 -6.74
N ARG A 52 1.29 2.96 -5.65
CA ARG A 52 2.00 2.56 -4.43
C ARG A 52 1.00 2.21 -3.33
N LEU A 53 0.83 0.92 -3.06
CA LEU A 53 -0.06 0.42 -2.02
C LEU A 53 0.67 0.33 -0.68
N ILE A 54 0.26 1.13 0.30
CA ILE A 54 0.75 1.07 1.68
C ILE A 54 0.07 -0.10 2.38
N VAL A 55 0.85 -1.12 2.76
CA VAL A 55 0.33 -2.36 3.35
C VAL A 55 0.67 -2.53 4.83
N ARG A 56 1.74 -1.89 5.33
CA ARG A 56 2.13 -1.94 6.76
C ARG A 56 2.83 -0.66 7.22
N GLY A 57 2.81 -0.41 8.53
CA GLY A 57 3.62 0.62 9.19
C GLY A 57 2.83 1.72 9.89
N LEU A 58 1.51 1.82 9.65
CA LEU A 58 0.68 2.92 10.17
C LEU A 58 -0.33 2.47 11.25
N GLY A 59 -0.47 1.16 11.48
CA GLY A 59 -1.48 0.62 12.39
C GLY A 59 -2.91 0.78 11.85
N ARG A 60 -3.90 0.58 12.73
CA ARG A 60 -5.32 0.72 12.38
C ARG A 60 -5.69 2.18 12.22
N ILE A 61 -6.42 2.51 11.15
CA ILE A 61 -6.97 3.85 10.93
C ILE A 61 -8.38 3.93 11.52
N PRO A 62 -8.65 4.81 12.51
CA PRO A 62 -9.98 5.01 13.07
C PRO A 62 -10.99 5.55 12.05
N GLY A 63 -12.25 5.11 12.19
CA GLY A 63 -13.37 5.59 11.37
C GLY A 63 -14.47 4.53 11.26
N GLN A 64 -15.73 4.96 11.24
CA GLN A 64 -16.88 4.07 11.03
C GLN A 64 -17.16 3.87 9.53
N THR A 65 -16.79 4.85 8.70
CA THR A 65 -16.88 4.80 7.25
C THR A 65 -15.51 5.00 6.60
N MET A 66 -15.39 4.65 5.31
CA MET A 66 -14.16 4.94 4.56
C MET A 66 -13.87 6.44 4.45
N GLU A 67 -14.90 7.29 4.42
CA GLU A 67 -14.70 8.75 4.47
C GLU A 67 -14.18 9.21 5.83
N ASP A 68 -14.61 8.59 6.94
CA ASP A 68 -14.03 8.88 8.27
C ASP A 68 -12.55 8.50 8.31
N LYS A 69 -12.19 7.32 7.78
CA LYS A 69 -10.79 6.90 7.68
C LYS A 69 -9.97 7.85 6.81
N ARG A 70 -10.52 8.30 5.68
CA ARG A 70 -9.89 9.29 4.80
C ARG A 70 -9.67 10.62 5.50
N ARG A 71 -10.69 11.15 6.21
CA ARG A 71 -10.56 12.40 6.99
C ARG A 71 -9.57 12.27 8.13
N TYR A 72 -9.58 11.15 8.84
CA TYR A 72 -8.60 10.87 9.88
C TYR A 72 -7.19 10.87 9.30
N PHE A 73 -6.97 10.19 8.18
CA PHE A 73 -5.67 10.15 7.52
C PHE A 73 -5.21 11.54 7.06
N MET A 74 -6.10 12.32 6.44
CA MET A 74 -5.83 13.71 6.07
C MET A 74 -5.40 14.56 7.28
N GLY A 75 -6.09 14.45 8.41
CA GLY A 75 -5.80 15.28 9.59
C GLY A 75 -4.54 14.88 10.36
N ASN A 76 -4.14 13.60 10.29
CA ASN A 76 -3.09 13.05 11.17
C ASN A 76 -1.84 12.55 10.41
N PHE A 77 -1.97 12.21 9.13
CA PHE A 77 -0.93 11.53 8.34
C PHE A 77 -0.65 12.19 6.98
N ASP A 78 -1.02 13.46 6.76
CA ASP A 78 -0.71 14.13 5.49
C ASP A 78 0.81 14.17 5.17
N HIS A 79 1.64 14.23 6.21
CA HIS A 79 3.09 14.12 6.07
C HIS A 79 3.53 12.80 5.42
N ILE A 80 2.80 11.70 5.65
CA ILE A 80 3.07 10.40 5.02
C ILE A 80 2.67 10.41 3.55
N ARG A 81 1.52 11.00 3.20
CA ARG A 81 1.15 11.19 1.80
C ARG A 81 2.25 11.96 1.08
N LEU A 82 2.61 13.14 1.59
CA LEU A 82 3.66 13.98 1.02
C LEU A 82 4.97 13.24 0.85
N GLN A 83 5.36 12.45 1.85
CA GLN A 83 6.60 11.66 1.82
C GLN A 83 6.59 10.59 0.73
N LEU A 84 5.44 9.99 0.43
CA LEU A 84 5.33 8.85 -0.49
C LEU A 84 4.94 9.25 -1.91
N THR A 85 4.28 10.39 -2.10
CA THR A 85 3.79 10.87 -3.41
C THR A 85 4.53 12.09 -3.95
N ARG A 86 5.56 12.59 -3.27
CA ARG A 86 6.44 13.62 -3.82
C ARG A 86 7.87 13.12 -3.92
N GLU A 87 8.63 13.79 -4.77
CA GLU A 87 10.07 13.61 -4.82
C GLU A 87 10.67 13.80 -3.42
N PRO A 88 11.66 12.99 -3.03
CA PRO A 88 12.43 12.07 -3.87
C PRO A 88 11.91 10.63 -3.91
N ARG A 89 10.82 10.30 -3.21
CA ARG A 89 10.35 8.90 -3.11
C ARG A 89 9.23 8.57 -4.08
N GLY A 90 8.43 9.56 -4.45
CA GLY A 90 7.45 9.47 -5.52
C GLY A 90 7.69 10.58 -6.54
N ASP A 91 6.66 10.86 -7.31
CA ASP A 91 6.65 11.89 -8.34
C ASP A 91 5.24 12.48 -8.45
N ARG A 92 5.08 13.47 -9.34
CA ARG A 92 3.84 14.24 -9.49
C ARG A 92 2.64 13.40 -9.96
N ASP A 93 2.88 12.25 -10.58
CA ASP A 93 1.89 11.41 -11.24
C ASP A 93 1.67 10.08 -10.48
N LEU A 94 2.54 9.72 -9.53
CA LEU A 94 2.34 8.58 -8.63
C LEU A 94 1.06 8.73 -7.78
N LEU A 95 0.18 7.74 -7.89
CA LEU A 95 -0.91 7.54 -6.94
C LEU A 95 -0.46 6.59 -5.82
N ALA A 96 -0.69 6.96 -4.57
CA ALA A 96 -0.61 6.05 -3.44
C ALA A 96 -2.01 5.66 -2.95
N ALA A 97 -2.12 4.47 -2.39
CA ALA A 97 -3.34 4.00 -1.72
C ALA A 97 -2.96 3.36 -0.38
N LEU A 98 -3.77 3.58 0.65
CA LEU A 98 -3.63 2.91 1.94
C LEU A 98 -4.61 1.76 2.03
N LEU A 99 -4.09 0.56 2.27
CA LEU A 99 -4.88 -0.60 2.64
C LEU A 99 -5.39 -0.46 4.07
N THR A 100 -6.70 -0.63 4.27
CA THR A 100 -7.34 -0.64 5.59
C THR A 100 -8.26 -1.84 5.71
N GLU A 101 -8.77 -2.10 6.92
CA GLU A 101 -9.94 -2.97 7.08
C GLU A 101 -11.13 -2.38 6.32
N ALA A 102 -12.07 -3.23 5.88
CA ALA A 102 -13.35 -2.77 5.37
C ALA A 102 -14.17 -2.05 6.47
N THR A 103 -15.21 -1.34 6.06
CA THR A 103 -16.19 -0.67 6.93
C THR A 103 -17.62 -1.16 6.71
N SER A 104 -17.89 -1.77 5.56
CA SER A 104 -19.17 -2.39 5.22
C SER A 104 -19.14 -3.90 5.50
N ASP A 105 -20.31 -4.48 5.77
CA ASP A 105 -20.47 -5.91 6.07
C ASP A 105 -20.04 -6.84 4.93
N LYS A 106 -20.02 -6.32 3.70
CA LYS A 106 -19.68 -7.07 2.49
C LYS A 106 -18.29 -6.75 1.96
N GLY A 107 -17.58 -5.77 2.52
CA GLY A 107 -16.25 -5.39 2.06
C GLY A 107 -15.19 -6.39 2.51
N ASP A 108 -14.29 -6.77 1.61
CA ASP A 108 -13.13 -7.60 1.92
C ASP A 108 -11.99 -6.76 2.51
N PHE A 109 -11.80 -5.54 1.99
CA PHE A 109 -10.87 -4.55 2.53
C PHE A 109 -11.28 -3.12 2.12
N GLY A 110 -10.60 -2.11 2.67
CA GLY A 110 -10.80 -0.70 2.32
C GLY A 110 -9.57 -0.05 1.69
N LEU A 111 -9.80 0.96 0.86
CA LEU A 111 -8.75 1.81 0.29
C LEU A 111 -8.97 3.30 0.58
N VAL A 112 -7.91 3.98 1.00
CA VAL A 112 -7.85 5.46 1.03
C VAL A 112 -6.83 5.93 0.00
N PHE A 113 -7.28 6.68 -1.01
CA PHE A 113 -6.44 7.14 -2.12
C PHE A 113 -5.79 8.49 -1.84
N MET A 114 -4.58 8.69 -2.36
CA MET A 114 -3.85 9.94 -2.20
C MET A 114 -2.84 10.17 -3.34
N ASP A 115 -2.72 11.41 -3.80
CA ASP A 115 -1.72 11.83 -4.80
C ASP A 115 -0.87 13.00 -4.25
N ALA A 116 0.01 13.59 -5.08
CA ALA A 116 0.87 14.71 -4.67
C ALA A 116 0.09 15.98 -4.22
N ARG A 117 -1.19 16.10 -4.58
CA ARG A 117 -2.03 17.30 -4.45
C ARG A 117 -3.24 17.10 -3.54
N ARG A 118 -3.85 15.91 -3.52
CA ARG A 118 -5.18 15.67 -2.91
C ARG A 118 -5.40 14.22 -2.48
N TYR A 119 -6.60 13.99 -1.94
CA TYR A 119 -7.13 12.68 -1.57
C TYR A 119 -8.38 12.36 -2.41
N PRO A 120 -8.25 11.63 -3.53
CA PRO A 120 -9.39 11.19 -4.33
C PRO A 120 -10.38 10.32 -3.53
N TYR A 121 -11.65 10.33 -3.93
CA TYR A 121 -12.68 9.47 -3.32
C TYR A 121 -12.72 8.06 -3.93
N LEU A 122 -12.33 7.93 -5.20
CA LEU A 122 -12.24 6.68 -5.94
C LEU A 122 -11.08 6.74 -6.94
N CYS A 123 -10.43 5.60 -7.18
CA CYS A 123 -9.45 5.45 -8.24
C CYS A 123 -9.48 4.01 -8.81
N GLY A 124 -9.90 3.86 -10.07
CA GLY A 124 -10.04 2.54 -10.71
C GLY A 124 -8.72 1.81 -10.87
N HIS A 125 -7.68 2.47 -11.38
CA HIS A 125 -6.37 1.84 -11.65
C HIS A 125 -5.74 1.31 -10.35
N ALA A 126 -5.81 2.07 -9.24
CA ALA A 126 -5.29 1.61 -7.96
C ALA A 126 -6.15 0.54 -7.30
N THR A 127 -7.46 0.54 -7.55
CA THR A 127 -8.34 -0.54 -7.10
C THR A 127 -7.96 -1.86 -7.79
N ILE A 128 -7.75 -1.82 -9.12
CA ILE A 128 -7.27 -2.97 -9.89
C ILE A 128 -5.90 -3.43 -9.38
N GLY A 129 -4.93 -2.51 -9.29
CA GLY A 129 -3.59 -2.81 -8.79
C GLY A 129 -3.58 -3.42 -7.39
N ALA A 130 -4.41 -2.91 -6.47
CA ALA A 130 -4.53 -3.47 -5.12
C ALA A 130 -5.11 -4.89 -5.12
N VAL A 131 -6.17 -5.16 -5.88
CA VAL A 131 -6.76 -6.50 -5.99
C VAL A 131 -5.74 -7.47 -6.59
N THR A 132 -5.10 -7.10 -7.70
CA THR A 132 -4.06 -7.90 -8.34
C THR A 132 -2.93 -8.21 -7.36
N THR A 133 -2.32 -7.18 -6.76
CA THR A 133 -1.17 -7.37 -5.87
C THR A 133 -1.51 -8.18 -4.63
N LEU A 134 -2.69 -8.01 -4.03
CA LEU A 134 -3.09 -8.79 -2.85
C LEU A 134 -3.36 -10.26 -3.18
N ILE A 135 -3.83 -10.59 -4.39
CA ILE A 135 -3.95 -11.98 -4.83
C ILE A 135 -2.57 -12.58 -5.11
N GLU A 136 -1.74 -11.89 -5.91
CA GLU A 136 -0.40 -12.34 -6.33
C GLU A 136 0.57 -12.53 -5.16
N THR A 137 0.41 -11.75 -4.08
CA THR A 137 1.19 -11.89 -2.84
C THR A 137 0.63 -12.95 -1.89
N GLY A 138 -0.46 -13.62 -2.26
CA GLY A 138 -1.11 -14.65 -1.44
C GLY A 138 -1.91 -14.12 -0.25
N ASN A 139 -2.15 -12.80 -0.18
CA ASN A 139 -2.99 -12.20 0.87
C ASN A 139 -4.48 -12.44 0.64
N ILE A 140 -4.90 -12.60 -0.61
CA ILE A 140 -6.23 -13.07 -1.02
C ILE A 140 -6.03 -14.39 -1.77
N PRO A 141 -6.67 -15.50 -1.36
CA PRO A 141 -6.54 -16.77 -2.05
C PRO A 141 -6.97 -16.71 -3.52
N ALA A 142 -6.13 -17.27 -4.40
CA ALA A 142 -6.39 -17.43 -5.83
C ALA A 142 -7.17 -18.73 -6.11
N GLU A 143 -8.40 -18.84 -5.59
CA GLU A 143 -9.21 -20.06 -5.72
C GLU A 143 -10.08 -20.03 -6.98
N GLY A 144 -9.81 -20.94 -7.92
CA GLY A 144 -10.59 -21.11 -9.15
C GLY A 144 -10.27 -20.07 -10.24
N PRO A 145 -11.01 -20.10 -11.36
CA PRO A 145 -10.73 -19.24 -12.52
C PRO A 145 -11.16 -17.78 -12.31
N GLU A 146 -11.98 -17.50 -11.29
CA GLU A 146 -12.48 -16.15 -10.99
C GLU A 146 -12.56 -15.92 -9.49
N ARG A 147 -12.21 -14.70 -9.07
CA ARG A 147 -12.33 -14.25 -7.68
C ARG A 147 -13.05 -12.92 -7.62
N VAL A 148 -14.19 -12.90 -6.93
CA VAL A 148 -14.90 -11.66 -6.61
C VAL A 148 -14.31 -11.05 -5.33
N VAL A 149 -13.99 -9.75 -5.38
CA VAL A 149 -13.49 -8.97 -4.25
C VAL A 149 -14.24 -7.64 -4.17
N ILE A 150 -14.78 -7.31 -3.01
CA ILE A 150 -15.50 -6.06 -2.73
C ILE A 150 -14.57 -5.12 -1.98
N VAL A 151 -14.24 -4.00 -2.62
CA VAL A 151 -13.32 -2.99 -2.09
C VAL A 151 -14.11 -1.80 -1.59
N ASP A 152 -14.05 -1.52 -0.29
CA ASP A 152 -14.65 -0.34 0.28
C ASP A 152 -13.82 0.91 -0.05
N THR A 153 -14.47 1.92 -0.62
CA THR A 153 -13.84 3.21 -0.94
C THR A 153 -14.61 4.37 -0.30
N PRO A 154 -14.02 5.57 -0.20
CA PRO A 154 -14.77 6.76 0.20
C PRO A 154 -15.99 7.08 -0.68
N SER A 155 -16.03 6.59 -1.93
CA SER A 155 -17.20 6.67 -2.82
C SER A 155 -18.23 5.53 -2.61
N GLY A 156 -17.95 4.58 -1.72
CA GLY A 156 -18.77 3.39 -1.49
C GLY A 156 -18.07 2.09 -1.94
N PRO A 157 -18.70 0.93 -1.71
CA PRO A 157 -18.15 -0.37 -2.10
C PRO A 157 -18.05 -0.52 -3.62
N VAL A 158 -16.93 -1.06 -4.10
CA VAL A 158 -16.66 -1.37 -5.50
C VAL A 158 -16.52 -2.88 -5.64
N LYS A 159 -17.42 -3.50 -6.42
CA LYS A 159 -17.27 -4.92 -6.77
C LYS A 159 -16.21 -5.07 -7.85
N THR A 160 -15.27 -5.96 -7.63
CA THR A 160 -14.26 -6.37 -8.61
C THR A 160 -14.34 -7.86 -8.88
N THR A 161 -13.97 -8.26 -10.10
CA THR A 161 -13.82 -9.67 -10.50
C THR A 161 -12.43 -9.84 -11.09
N ALA A 162 -11.56 -10.58 -10.42
CA ALA A 162 -10.26 -10.98 -10.91
C ALA A 162 -10.37 -12.31 -11.68
N HIS A 163 -9.76 -12.38 -12.87
CA HIS A 163 -9.69 -13.59 -13.68
C HIS A 163 -8.31 -14.22 -13.54
N ILE A 164 -8.25 -15.51 -13.21
CA ILE A 164 -7.04 -16.21 -12.78
C ILE A 164 -6.73 -17.36 -13.75
N HIS A 165 -5.46 -17.49 -14.15
CA HIS A 165 -4.95 -18.58 -14.97
C HIS A 165 -3.59 -19.03 -14.43
N GLU A 166 -3.45 -20.30 -14.07
CA GLU A 166 -2.20 -20.89 -13.54
C GLU A 166 -1.60 -20.03 -12.42
N ASP A 167 -2.42 -19.73 -11.41
CA ASP A 167 -2.09 -18.93 -10.22
C ASP A 167 -1.77 -17.44 -10.46
N ARG A 168 -1.92 -16.95 -11.70
CA ARG A 168 -1.70 -15.55 -12.06
C ARG A 168 -3.00 -14.83 -12.36
N VAL A 169 -3.15 -13.62 -11.83
CA VAL A 169 -4.21 -12.68 -12.21
C VAL A 169 -3.94 -12.16 -13.61
N THR A 170 -4.86 -12.42 -14.54
CA THR A 170 -4.76 -12.01 -15.94
C THR A 170 -5.49 -10.71 -16.23
N SER A 171 -6.59 -10.45 -15.53
CA SER A 171 -7.32 -9.18 -15.61
C SER A 171 -8.19 -8.98 -14.37
N VAL A 172 -8.59 -7.74 -14.13
CA VAL A 172 -9.56 -7.38 -13.08
C VAL A 172 -10.59 -6.44 -13.68
N ALA A 173 -11.86 -6.83 -13.61
CA ALA A 173 -12.99 -5.99 -13.99
C ALA A 173 -13.55 -5.29 -12.76
N THR A 174 -13.94 -4.02 -12.90
CA THR A 174 -14.65 -3.25 -11.85
C THR A 174 -16.09 -2.98 -12.28
N THR A 175 -17.07 -3.25 -11.42
CA THR A 175 -18.46 -2.84 -11.65
C THR A 175 -18.66 -1.43 -11.11
N ALA A 176 -18.75 -0.44 -12.00
CA ALA A 176 -19.12 0.92 -11.63
C ALA A 176 -20.64 1.05 -11.42
N VAL A 177 -21.06 2.10 -10.71
CA VAL A 177 -22.46 2.56 -10.74
C VAL A 177 -22.84 2.98 -12.16
N PRO A 178 -24.11 2.85 -12.58
CA PRO A 178 -24.54 3.27 -13.92
C PRO A 178 -24.12 4.72 -14.20
N SER A 179 -23.45 4.92 -15.34
CA SER A 179 -22.97 6.22 -15.83
C SER A 179 -23.97 6.88 -16.76
#